data_AF-A0A1B6CUB6-F1
#
_entry.id   AF-A0A1B6CUB6-F1
#
_cell.length_a   1.000
_cell.length_b   1.000
_cell.length_c   1.000
_cell.angle_alpha   90.00
_cell.angle_beta   90.00
_cell.angle_gamma   90.00
#
_symmetry.space_group_name_H-M   'P 1'
#
loop_
_entity.id
_entity.type
_entity.pdbx_description
1 polymer ?
#
loop_
_entity_poly.entity_id
_entity_poly.type
_entity_poly.pdbx_seq_one_letter_code
_entity_poly.pdbx_strand_id
1 'polypeptide(L)'
;SLRGLPKVHKPNIPIRPLVNYTTAPSYKLAKKLETILKNQIVLEHNHSVKNSYELINVIKNMEIKPHQILASFDVVNLYTNVPITETVALVKDNLKKHSNLLL
;
A
#
# COMPACT_ATOMS: atom_id res chain seq x y z
N SER A 1 11.60 17.58 -4.53
CA SER A 1 12.91 17.59 -3.80
C SER A 1 13.24 16.17 -3.35
N LEU A 2 14.46 15.69 -3.58
CA LEU A 2 14.95 14.39 -3.09
C LEU A 2 15.69 14.59 -1.76
N ARG A 3 15.39 13.75 -0.76
CA ARG A 3 16.06 13.73 0.55
C ARG A 3 16.49 12.30 0.89
N GLY A 4 17.63 12.13 1.55
CA GLY A 4 18.07 10.85 2.10
C GLY A 4 17.83 10.80 3.60
N LEU A 5 17.11 9.79 4.08
CA LEU A 5 16.90 9.56 5.51
C LEU A 5 17.65 8.30 5.96
N PRO A 6 18.52 8.36 6.99
CA PRO A 6 19.24 7.18 7.48
C PRO A 6 18.29 6.17 8.12
N LYS A 7 18.48 4.88 7.83
CA LYS A 7 17.80 3.79 8.54
C LYS A 7 18.59 3.41 9.79
N VAL A 8 18.48 4.24 10.84
CA VAL A 8 19.24 4.11 12.11
C VAL A 8 19.08 2.76 12.83
N HIS A 9 18.03 2.01 12.52
CA HIS A 9 17.74 0.70 13.10
C HIS A 9 18.38 -0.48 12.33
N LYS A 10 19.14 -0.23 11.25
CA LYS A 10 19.79 -1.30 10.44
C LYS A 10 21.31 -1.21 10.54
N PRO A 11 22.02 -2.36 10.50
CA PRO A 11 23.48 -2.38 10.38
C PRO A 11 23.94 -1.55 9.17
N ASN A 12 25.09 -0.88 9.29
CA ASN A 12 25.67 0.01 8.27
C ASN A 12 24.80 1.24 7.89
N ILE A 13 23.70 1.48 8.62
CA ILE A 13 22.84 2.69 8.51
C ILE A 13 22.56 3.09 7.04
N PRO A 14 21.96 2.20 6.23
CA PRO A 14 21.68 2.48 4.83
C PRO A 14 20.76 3.69 4.68
N ILE A 15 20.98 4.50 3.64
CA ILE A 15 20.15 5.65 3.32
C ILE A 15 18.86 5.21 2.62
N ARG A 16 17.72 5.71 3.10
CA ARG A 16 16.42 5.60 2.44
C ARG A 16 16.15 6.88 1.63
N PRO A 17 16.15 6.82 0.30
CA PRO A 17 15.74 7.96 -0.50
C PRO A 17 14.25 8.26 -0.28
N LEU A 18 13.91 9.54 -0.19
CA LEU A 18 12.56 10.07 -0.06
C LEU A 18 12.37 11.18 -1.09
N VAL A 19 11.42 10.98 -1.99
CA VAL A 19 11.05 11.99 -2.98
C VAL A 19 9.86 12.77 -2.44
N ASN A 20 10.04 14.07 -2.21
CA ASN A 20 8.93 14.99 -2.03
C ASN A 20 8.45 15.49 -3.40
N TYR A 21 7.26 15.04 -3.79
CA TYR A 21 6.64 15.35 -5.08
C TYR A 21 5.60 16.47 -5.02
N THR A 22 5.38 17.11 -3.85
CA THR A 22 4.31 18.12 -3.69
C THR A 22 4.51 19.37 -4.53
N THR A 23 5.75 19.69 -4.91
CA THR A 23 6.10 20.85 -5.73
C THR A 23 6.14 20.54 -7.22
N ALA A 24 5.83 19.30 -7.64
CA ALA A 24 5.87 18.92 -9.05
C ALA A 24 4.66 19.52 -9.81
N PRO A 25 4.81 19.90 -11.09
CA PRO A 25 3.69 20.41 -11.90
C PRO A 25 2.51 19.43 -11.99
N SER A 26 2.80 18.14 -12.00
CA SER A 26 1.83 17.04 -12.05
C SER A 26 1.16 16.72 -10.72
N TYR A 27 1.59 17.32 -9.59
CA TYR A 27 1.10 16.96 -8.25
C TYR A 27 -0.42 17.12 -8.12
N LYS A 28 -0.98 18.25 -8.56
CA LYS A 28 -2.42 18.51 -8.49
C LYS A 28 -3.23 17.52 -9.32
N LEU A 29 -2.72 17.16 -10.51
CA LEU A 29 -3.34 16.17 -11.37
C LEU A 29 -3.32 14.77 -10.73
N ALA A 30 -2.16 14.35 -10.21
CA ALA A 30 -2.03 13.08 -9.50
C ALA A 30 -2.96 13.01 -8.28
N LYS A 31 -3.09 14.11 -7.52
CA LYS A 31 -4.00 14.21 -6.38
C LYS A 31 -5.46 14.06 -6.80
N LYS A 32 -5.86 14.70 -7.90
CA LYS A 32 -7.22 14.57 -8.44
C LYS A 32 -7.50 13.13 -8.88
N LEU A 33 -6.55 12.49 -9.56
CA LEU A 33 -6.66 11.08 -9.95
C LEU A 33 -6.76 10.18 -8.71
N GLU A 34 -5.93 10.37 -7.69
CA GLU A 34 -6.00 9.63 -6.42
C GLU A 34 -7.41 9.72 -5.80
N THR A 35 -8.00 10.91 -5.75
CA THR A 35 -9.37 11.09 -5.24
C THR A 35 -10.40 10.33 -6.07
N ILE A 36 -10.30 10.38 -7.40
CA ILE A 36 -11.21 9.63 -8.28
C ILE A 36 -11.07 8.13 -8.01
N LEU A 37 -9.84 7.60 -8.01
CA LEU A 37 -9.59 6.18 -7.80
C LEU A 37 -10.08 5.71 -6.42
N LYS A 38 -9.85 6.49 -5.36
CA LYS A 38 -10.36 6.16 -4.01
C LYS A 38 -11.88 6.08 -3.92
N ASN A 39 -12.59 6.90 -4.70
CA ASN A 39 -14.04 6.97 -4.65
C ASN A 39 -14.73 5.98 -5.60
N GLN A 40 -13.99 5.39 -6.55
CA GLN A 40 -14.57 4.61 -7.66
C GLN A 40 -14.06 3.17 -7.70
N ILE A 41 -12.85 2.91 -7.18
CA ILE A 41 -12.37 1.54 -7.04
C ILE A 41 -13.07 0.89 -5.85
N VAL A 42 -13.62 -0.30 -6.09
CA VAL A 42 -14.16 -1.16 -5.04
C VAL A 42 -13.13 -2.25 -4.75
N LEU A 43 -12.59 -2.26 -3.53
CA LEU A 43 -11.67 -3.29 -3.04
C LEU A 43 -12.31 -4.05 -1.88
N GLU A 44 -12.14 -5.37 -1.87
CA GLU A 44 -12.50 -6.19 -0.72
C GLU A 44 -11.40 -6.11 0.33
N HIS A 45 -11.74 -5.60 1.51
CA HIS A 45 -10.81 -5.41 2.63
C HIS A 45 -10.96 -6.47 3.73
N ASN A 46 -11.56 -7.62 3.41
CA ASN A 46 -11.97 -8.65 4.36
C ASN A 46 -10.82 -9.21 5.24
N HIS A 47 -9.57 -9.06 4.79
CA HIS A 47 -8.37 -9.51 5.50
C HIS A 47 -7.41 -8.37 5.84
N SER A 48 -7.88 -7.12 5.78
CA SER A 48 -7.10 -5.93 6.10
C SER A 48 -7.45 -5.45 7.51
N VAL A 49 -6.45 -5.10 8.30
CA VAL A 49 -6.63 -4.37 9.56
C VAL A 49 -6.35 -2.88 9.33
N LYS A 50 -7.11 -2.00 9.99
CA LYS A 50 -7.01 -0.54 9.81
C LYS A 50 -5.73 0.03 10.41
N ASN A 51 -5.29 -0.52 11.55
CA ASN A 51 -4.14 -0.03 12.29
C ASN A 51 -3.58 -1.10 13.24
N SER A 52 -2.46 -0.76 13.91
CA SER A 52 -1.79 -1.66 14.85
C SER A 52 -2.62 -1.99 16.10
N TYR A 53 -3.50 -1.11 16.57
CA TYR A 53 -4.36 -1.39 17.73
C TYR A 53 -5.40 -2.46 17.41
N GLU A 54 -6.02 -2.39 16.23
CA GLU A 54 -6.94 -3.41 15.76
C GLU A 54 -6.24 -4.75 15.60
N LEU A 55 -5.03 -4.76 15.00
CA LEU A 55 -4.23 -5.96 14.91
C LEU A 55 -3.96 -6.59 16.28
N ILE A 56 -3.54 -5.77 17.27
CA ILE A 56 -3.31 -6.23 18.64
C ILE A 56 -4.59 -6.86 19.20
N ASN A 57 -5.74 -6.22 19.05
CA ASN A 57 -7.01 -6.75 19.55
C ASN A 57 -7.39 -8.10 18.92
N VAL A 58 -7.13 -8.26 17.61
CA VAL A 58 -7.37 -9.52 16.89
C VAL A 58 -6.46 -10.64 17.39
N ILE A 59 -5.16 -10.37 17.54
CA ILE A 59 -4.18 -11.42 17.86
C ILE A 59 -4.04 -11.69 19.37
N LYS A 60 -4.41 -10.74 20.24
CA LYS A 60 -4.19 -10.84 21.70
C LYS A 60 -4.82 -12.08 22.32
N ASN A 61 -5.99 -12.47 21.84
CA ASN A 61 -6.75 -13.62 22.35
C ASN A 61 -6.73 -14.81 21.38
N MET A 62 -5.87 -14.79 20.37
CA MET A 62 -5.77 -15.87 19.39
C MET A 62 -5.00 -17.05 20.01
N GLU A 63 -5.68 -18.19 20.15
CA GLU A 63 -5.05 -19.43 20.61
C GLU A 63 -4.35 -20.13 19.43
N ILE A 64 -3.05 -20.40 19.58
CA ILE A 64 -2.26 -21.15 18.60
C ILE A 64 -2.23 -22.61 19.05
N LYS A 65 -2.85 -23.51 18.27
CA LYS A 65 -2.86 -24.95 18.58
C LYS A 65 -1.46 -25.57 18.43
N PRO A 66 -1.17 -26.74 19.02
CA PRO A 66 0.16 -27.37 18.99
C PRO A 66 0.76 -27.63 17.59
N HIS A 67 -0.08 -27.71 16.56
CA HIS A 67 0.33 -27.95 15.17
C HIS A 67 0.23 -26.68 14.29
N GLN A 68 0.04 -25.52 14.90
CA GLN A 68 -0.06 -24.24 14.22
C GLN A 68 1.14 -23.36 14.55
N ILE A 69 1.52 -22.54 13.59
CA ILE A 69 2.54 -21.51 13.76
C ILE A 69 1.98 -20.17 13.29
N LEU A 70 2.40 -19.11 13.98
CA LEU A 70 2.18 -17.75 13.51
C LEU A 70 3.43 -17.32 12.74
N ALA A 71 3.27 -16.97 11.46
CA ALA A 71 4.34 -16.51 10.60
C ALA A 71 4.10 -15.05 10.20
N SER A 72 5.18 -14.27 10.15
CA SER A 72 5.17 -12.89 9.65
C SER A 72 6.00 -12.83 8.37
N PHE A 73 5.41 -12.25 7.33
CA PHE A 73 6.06 -12.06 6.04
C PHE A 73 6.24 -10.55 5.80
N ASP A 74 7.45 -10.16 5.39
CA ASP A 74 7.78 -8.78 5.00
C ASP A 74 8.06 -8.71 3.50
N VAL A 75 7.40 -7.78 2.81
CA VAL A 75 7.58 -7.58 1.37
C VAL A 75 8.75 -6.62 1.14
N VAL A 76 9.81 -7.13 0.51
CA VAL A 76 10.99 -6.33 0.17
C VAL A 76 10.66 -5.35 -0.96
N ASN A 77 10.96 -4.08 -0.75
CA ASN A 77 10.86 -3.00 -1.74
C ASN A 77 9.47 -2.90 -2.43
N LEU A 78 8.39 -2.96 -1.64
CA LEU A 78 7.00 -2.94 -2.12
C LEU A 78 6.75 -1.97 -3.29
N TYR A 79 7.14 -0.70 -3.15
CA TYR A 79 6.85 0.33 -4.18
C TYR A 79 7.53 0.10 -5.53
N THR A 80 8.76 -0.43 -5.55
CA THR A 80 9.48 -0.63 -6.81
C THR A 80 9.15 -1.96 -7.47
N ASN A 81 8.59 -2.91 -6.70
CA ASN A 81 8.25 -4.25 -7.16
C ASN A 81 6.77 -4.40 -7.53
N VAL A 82 5.99 -3.30 -7.56
CA VAL A 82 4.60 -3.35 -8.05
C VAL A 82 4.60 -3.57 -9.57
N PRO A 83 3.96 -4.63 -10.09
CA PRO A 83 3.85 -4.88 -11.53
C PRO A 83 2.91 -3.86 -12.17
N ILE A 84 3.48 -2.81 -12.77
CA ILE A 84 2.74 -1.62 -13.21
C ILE A 84 1.70 -1.94 -14.29
N THR A 85 2.06 -2.73 -15.30
CA THR A 85 1.19 -3.05 -16.44
C THR A 85 -0.07 -3.79 -15.98
N GLU A 86 0.12 -4.80 -15.15
CA GLU A 86 -0.90 -5.66 -14.57
C GLU A 86 -1.78 -4.84 -13.62
N THR A 87 -1.16 -4.00 -12.78
CA THR A 87 -1.89 -3.14 -11.85
C THR A 87 -2.80 -2.17 -12.60
N VAL A 88 -2.32 -1.55 -13.68
CA VAL A 88 -3.14 -0.64 -14.51
C VAL A 88 -4.29 -1.40 -15.18
N ALA A 89 -4.07 -2.62 -15.66
CA ALA A 89 -5.13 -3.45 -16.22
C ALA A 89 -6.22 -3.78 -15.18
N LEU A 90 -5.81 -4.21 -13.98
CA LEU A 90 -6.73 -4.51 -12.88
C LEU A 90 -7.56 -3.29 -12.46
N VAL A 91 -6.94 -2.12 -12.38
CA VAL A 91 -7.66 -0.86 -12.07
C VAL A 91 -8.69 -0.54 -13.15
N LYS A 92 -8.33 -0.67 -14.43
CA LYS A 92 -9.28 -0.44 -15.55
C LYS A 92 -10.45 -1.42 -15.49
N ASP A 93 -10.18 -2.69 -15.22
CA ASP A 93 -11.24 -3.71 -15.15
C ASP A 93 -12.16 -3.49 -13.96
N ASN A 94 -11.61 -3.10 -12.80
CA ASN A 94 -12.40 -2.74 -11.63
C ASN A 94 -13.29 -1.52 -11.92
N LEU A 95 -12.74 -0.47 -12.51
CA LEU A 95 -13.49 0.72 -12.88
C LEU A 95 -14.61 0.40 -13.89
N LYS A 96 -14.36 -0.40 -14.93
CA LYS A 96 -15.42 -0.81 -15.87
C LYS A 96 -16.56 -1.58 -15.21
N LYS A 97 -16.25 -2.40 -14.20
CA LYS A 97 -17.25 -3.23 -13.50
C LYS A 97 -18.09 -2.45 -12.51
N HIS A 98 -17.52 -1.42 -11.87
CA HIS A 98 -18.12 -0.76 -10.71
C HIS A 98 -18.33 0.75 -10.88
N SER A 99 -17.89 1.33 -12.00
CA SER A 99 -17.98 2.77 -12.28
C SER A 99 -18.32 3.04 -13.74
N ASN A 100 -19.08 4.10 -14.00
CA ASN A 100 -19.41 4.55 -15.35
C ASN A 100 -18.32 5.43 -15.99
N LEU A 101 -17.14 5.54 -15.38
CA LEU A 101 -16.07 6.47 -15.81
C LEU A 101 -15.34 6.06 -17.09
N LEU A 102 -15.50 4.81 -17.53
CA LEU A 102 -14.84 4.23 -18.71
C LEU A 102 -15.83 3.80 -19.80
N LEU A 103 -17.09 4.23 -19.69
CA LEU A 103 -18.13 4.11 -20.73
C LEU A 103 -18.18 5.38 -21.56
#